data_AF-A0A1Q7RSI9-F1
#
_entry.id   AF-A0A1Q7RSI9-F1
#
_cell.length_a   1.000
_cell.length_b   1.000
_cell.length_c   1.000
_cell.angle_alpha   90.00
_cell.angle_beta   90.00
_cell.angle_gamma   90.00
#
_symmetry.space_group_name_H-M   'P 1'
#
loop_
_entity.id
_entity.type
_entity.pdbx_description
1 polymer ?
#
loop_
_entity_poly.entity_id
_entity_poly.type
_entity_poly.pdbx_seq_one_letter_code
_entity_poly.pdbx_strand_id
1 'polypeptide(L)'
;MTVALSASGVIGGGGAAPPPPSSTKVTGPAVSGTLVIDPHEVSLTTKAKQGSLRLQKGTLFAGAVFDAPATFPLTCGCDLKLNDKRFLDQKLTNFVPSAIVDQLFKDLGFIVPFPPGVTPIITDINNATCTADPENPAVAADPNGNVTLLGSGTCSVPAPDATFPGSHPIAGVSSMDIVVQFRVPQ
;
A
#
# COMPACT_ATOMS: atom_id res chain seq x y z
N MET A 1 -18.31 -29.42 -32.89
CA MET A 1 -19.23 -28.41 -32.31
C MET A 1 -18.46 -27.74 -31.19
N THR A 2 -17.84 -26.61 -31.48
CA THR A 2 -16.87 -25.95 -30.60
C THR A 2 -17.58 -24.80 -29.91
N VAL A 3 -17.73 -24.88 -28.58
CA VAL A 3 -18.38 -23.84 -27.77
C VAL A 3 -17.31 -22.82 -27.37
N ALA A 4 -17.36 -21.63 -27.96
CA ALA A 4 -16.58 -20.48 -27.51
C ALA A 4 -17.34 -19.80 -26.37
N LEU A 5 -16.76 -19.77 -25.17
CA LEU A 5 -17.24 -18.92 -24.08
C LEU A 5 -16.83 -17.46 -24.37
N SER A 6 -17.79 -16.62 -24.72
CA SER A 6 -17.59 -15.17 -24.76
C SER A 6 -17.73 -14.60 -23.35
N ALA A 7 -16.64 -14.08 -22.78
CA ALA A 7 -16.69 -13.23 -21.61
C ALA A 7 -17.29 -11.87 -22.02
N SER A 8 -18.39 -11.47 -21.40
CA SER A 8 -19.04 -10.18 -21.63
C SER A 8 -18.14 -9.05 -21.14
N GLY A 9 -17.49 -8.35 -22.07
CA GLY A 9 -16.92 -7.03 -21.82
C GLY A 9 -18.05 -6.03 -21.63
N VAL A 10 -18.13 -5.42 -20.45
CA VAL A 10 -18.99 -4.25 -20.21
C VAL A 10 -18.40 -3.09 -21.02
N ILE A 11 -19.06 -2.71 -22.12
CA ILE A 11 -18.75 -1.49 -22.87
C ILE A 11 -19.65 -0.39 -22.31
N GLY A 12 -19.14 0.35 -21.32
CA GLY A 12 -19.73 1.62 -20.89
C GLY A 12 -19.40 2.69 -21.93
N GLY A 13 -20.37 3.01 -22.79
CA GLY A 13 -20.27 4.12 -23.74
C GLY A 13 -20.55 5.46 -23.05
N GLY A 14 -19.49 6.24 -22.81
CA GLY A 14 -19.56 7.66 -22.47
C GLY A 14 -18.41 8.35 -23.20
N GLY A 15 -18.73 9.38 -23.99
CA GLY A 15 -17.78 10.04 -24.90
C GLY A 15 -16.49 10.44 -24.19
N ALA A 16 -15.38 9.86 -24.61
CA ALA A 16 -14.07 10.15 -24.04
C ALA A 16 -13.34 11.13 -24.97
N ALA A 17 -12.96 12.29 -24.41
CA ALA A 17 -11.69 12.90 -24.79
C ALA A 17 -10.63 11.77 -24.87
N PRO A 18 -9.71 11.77 -25.85
CA PRO A 18 -8.73 10.70 -25.96
C PRO A 18 -8.12 10.48 -24.58
N PRO A 19 -8.18 9.24 -24.03
CA PRO A 19 -7.64 8.99 -22.71
C PRO A 19 -6.23 9.56 -22.69
N PRO A 20 -5.81 10.22 -21.59
CA PRO A 20 -4.43 10.69 -21.46
C PRO A 20 -3.53 9.54 -21.93
N PRO A 21 -2.52 9.79 -22.78
CA PRO A 21 -1.66 8.73 -23.28
C PRO A 21 -0.95 8.09 -22.08
N SER A 22 -1.60 7.11 -21.49
CA SER A 22 -1.02 6.24 -20.49
C SER A 22 -0.28 5.20 -21.30
N SER A 23 1.03 5.36 -21.37
CA SER A 23 1.95 4.37 -21.96
C SER A 23 1.90 3.00 -21.26
N THR A 24 1.02 2.83 -20.27
CA THR A 24 0.85 1.61 -19.48
C THR A 24 -0.62 1.23 -19.36
N LYS A 25 -0.95 -0.04 -19.59
CA LYS A 25 -2.30 -0.57 -19.38
C LYS A 25 -2.32 -1.35 -18.07
N VAL A 26 -3.36 -1.15 -17.26
CA VAL A 26 -3.66 -2.05 -16.15
C VAL A 26 -4.58 -3.15 -16.65
N THR A 27 -4.26 -4.40 -16.35
CA THR A 27 -4.95 -5.60 -16.83
C THR A 27 -4.94 -6.71 -15.78
N GLY A 28 -5.69 -7.77 -16.07
CA GLY A 28 -5.74 -8.96 -15.23
C GLY A 28 -6.87 -8.94 -14.20
N PRO A 29 -7.09 -10.07 -13.51
CA PRO A 29 -8.11 -10.15 -12.46
C PRO A 29 -7.68 -9.30 -11.27
N ALA A 30 -8.61 -8.50 -10.76
CA ALA A 30 -8.40 -7.78 -9.51
C ALA A 30 -8.22 -8.77 -8.35
N VAL A 31 -7.18 -8.54 -7.54
CA VAL A 31 -6.91 -9.25 -6.29
C VAL A 31 -7.19 -8.25 -5.17
N SER A 32 -8.12 -8.57 -4.27
CA SER A 32 -8.35 -7.74 -3.09
C SER A 32 -7.38 -8.14 -1.99
N GLY A 33 -7.08 -7.23 -1.06
CA GLY A 33 -6.25 -7.59 0.07
C GLY A 33 -6.31 -6.58 1.21
N THR A 34 -5.65 -6.92 2.30
CA THR A 34 -5.40 -6.03 3.43
C THR A 34 -3.90 -5.96 3.65
N LEU A 35 -3.37 -4.74 3.72
CA LEU A 35 -1.98 -4.44 4.05
C LEU A 35 -1.95 -3.76 5.42
N VAL A 36 -1.20 -4.33 6.34
CA VAL A 36 -0.92 -3.73 7.65
C VAL A 36 0.57 -3.49 7.74
N ILE A 37 1.00 -2.29 8.10
CA ILE A 37 2.42 -1.96 8.19
C ILE A 37 2.67 -1.07 9.40
N ASP A 38 3.70 -1.43 10.17
CA ASP A 38 4.29 -0.56 11.18
C ASP A 38 5.17 0.47 10.45
N PRO A 39 4.80 1.75 10.46
CA PRO A 39 5.53 2.77 9.75
C PRO A 39 6.62 3.46 10.60
N HIS A 40 6.93 2.94 11.79
CA HIS A 40 8.04 3.47 12.56
C HIS A 40 9.36 3.29 11.81
N GLU A 41 10.25 4.27 11.97
CA GLU A 41 11.63 4.12 11.54
C GLU A 41 12.36 3.09 12.42
N VAL A 42 13.35 2.44 11.80
CA VAL A 42 14.19 1.44 12.49
C VAL A 42 14.77 2.06 13.77
N SER A 43 14.79 1.27 14.85
CA SER A 43 15.18 1.65 16.23
C SER A 43 14.13 2.30 17.14
N LEU A 44 12.93 2.63 16.65
CA LEU A 44 11.86 3.16 17.52
C LEU A 44 11.02 2.05 18.18
N THR A 45 10.74 0.97 17.45
CA THR A 45 10.01 -0.20 17.97
C THR A 45 10.71 -1.48 17.53
N THR A 46 10.39 -2.60 18.19
CA THR A 46 10.89 -3.93 17.78
C THR A 46 10.24 -4.44 16.50
N LYS A 47 9.19 -3.77 16.02
CA LYS A 47 8.41 -4.12 14.82
C LYS A 47 8.48 -3.05 13.73
N ALA A 48 9.38 -2.08 13.87
CA ALA A 48 9.53 -0.99 12.92
C ALA A 48 9.71 -1.53 11.50
N LYS A 49 8.95 -0.99 10.55
CA LYS A 49 8.91 -1.44 9.14
C LYS A 49 8.40 -2.87 8.92
N GLN A 50 7.88 -3.55 9.95
CA GLN A 50 7.25 -4.85 9.78
C GLN A 50 5.87 -4.68 9.17
N GLY A 51 5.60 -5.44 8.11
CA GLY A 51 4.32 -5.47 7.42
C GLY A 51 3.72 -6.88 7.41
N SER A 52 2.42 -6.92 7.17
CA SER A 52 1.70 -8.12 6.77
C SER A 52 0.79 -7.81 5.59
N LEU A 53 0.77 -8.70 4.62
CA LEU A 53 -0.06 -8.58 3.43
C LEU A 53 -0.90 -9.85 3.32
N ARG A 54 -2.22 -9.69 3.23
CA ARG A 54 -3.16 -10.78 2.93
C ARG A 54 -3.88 -10.45 1.64
N LEU A 55 -3.84 -11.38 0.68
CA LEU A 55 -4.44 -11.24 -0.63
C LEU A 55 -5.54 -12.30 -0.84
N GLN A 56 -6.52 -11.98 -1.66
CA GLN A 56 -7.65 -12.82 -2.02
C GLN A 56 -7.97 -12.72 -3.50
N LYS A 57 -8.20 -13.87 -4.14
CA LYS A 57 -8.69 -13.99 -5.52
C LYS A 57 -9.79 -15.05 -5.56
N GLY A 58 -11.04 -14.60 -5.68
CA GLY A 58 -12.19 -15.50 -5.55
C GLY A 58 -12.20 -16.16 -4.16
N THR A 59 -12.05 -17.48 -4.12
CA THR A 59 -11.99 -18.28 -2.87
C THR A 59 -10.57 -18.59 -2.41
N LEU A 60 -9.54 -18.22 -3.20
CA LEU A 60 -8.13 -18.43 -2.84
C LEU A 60 -7.63 -17.28 -1.97
N PHE A 61 -6.82 -17.61 -0.98
CA PHE A 61 -6.21 -16.66 -0.05
C PHE A 61 -4.71 -16.97 0.08
N ALA A 62 -3.91 -15.91 0.18
CA ALA A 62 -2.49 -15.99 0.51
C ALA A 62 -2.14 -14.88 1.50
N GLY A 63 -1.19 -15.12 2.40
CA GLY A 63 -0.77 -14.11 3.36
C GLY A 63 0.67 -14.31 3.81
N ALA A 64 1.36 -13.20 4.07
CA ALA A 64 2.74 -13.22 4.53
C ALA A 64 3.02 -12.03 5.44
N VAL A 65 3.96 -12.22 6.36
CA VAL A 65 4.63 -11.12 7.08
C VAL A 65 5.95 -10.82 6.38
N PHE A 66 6.39 -9.57 6.42
CA PHE A 66 7.62 -9.13 5.76
C PHE A 66 8.21 -7.93 6.49
N ASP A 67 9.50 -7.71 6.29
CA ASP A 67 10.15 -6.46 6.66
C ASP A 67 10.22 -5.58 5.41
N ALA A 68 9.69 -4.36 5.49
CA ALA A 68 9.77 -3.42 4.39
C ALA A 68 11.24 -2.97 4.20
N PRO A 69 11.72 -2.87 2.95
CA PRO A 69 13.07 -2.39 2.67
C PRO A 69 13.34 -1.03 3.34
N ALA A 70 14.54 -0.85 3.87
CA ALA A 70 14.93 0.41 4.52
C ALA A 70 14.76 1.64 3.61
N THR A 71 14.84 1.44 2.29
CA THR A 71 14.66 2.45 1.25
C THR A 71 13.22 2.84 0.98
N PHE A 72 12.23 2.08 1.46
CA PHE A 72 10.83 2.42 1.27
C PHE A 72 10.43 3.55 2.25
N PRO A 73 9.97 4.71 1.75
CA PRO A 73 9.69 5.86 2.60
C PRO A 73 8.37 5.64 3.35
N LEU A 74 8.49 5.28 4.64
CA LEU A 74 7.39 5.25 5.60
C LEU A 74 7.30 6.52 6.43
N THR A 75 8.09 7.56 6.08
CA THR A 75 8.18 8.85 6.74
C THR A 75 6.81 9.40 7.12
N CYS A 76 6.63 9.70 8.41
CA CYS A 76 5.39 10.20 9.04
C CYS A 76 4.18 9.24 8.95
N GLY A 77 4.43 8.00 8.56
CA GLY A 77 3.66 6.78 8.78
C GLY A 77 2.15 6.85 8.75
N CYS A 78 1.55 7.29 9.85
CA CYS A 78 0.11 7.23 10.05
C CYS A 78 -0.65 8.51 9.68
N ASP A 79 -0.02 9.47 9.00
CA ASP A 79 -0.76 10.60 8.47
C ASP A 79 -1.56 10.20 7.22
N LEU A 80 -2.80 9.76 7.43
CA LEU A 80 -3.77 9.43 6.36
C LEU A 80 -4.09 10.62 5.45
N LYS A 81 -3.84 11.87 5.89
CA LYS A 81 -4.07 13.06 5.06
C LYS A 81 -2.95 13.30 4.05
N LEU A 82 -1.82 12.60 4.19
CA LEU A 82 -0.63 12.90 3.41
C LEU A 82 -0.22 11.83 2.39
N ASN A 83 -0.63 10.55 2.49
CA ASN A 83 0.13 9.57 1.70
C ASN A 83 -0.46 8.19 1.35
N ASP A 84 -1.69 8.12 0.85
CA ASP A 84 -2.12 6.91 0.11
C ASP A 84 -1.27 6.69 -1.17
N LYS A 85 -0.72 7.78 -1.73
CA LYS A 85 0.12 7.78 -2.93
C LYS A 85 1.42 6.97 -2.82
N ARG A 86 1.96 6.76 -1.62
CA ARG A 86 3.13 5.89 -1.44
C ARG A 86 2.83 4.41 -1.68
N PHE A 87 1.55 4.05 -1.72
CA PHE A 87 1.11 2.69 -2.03
C PHE A 87 0.40 2.63 -3.38
N LEU A 88 -0.47 3.61 -3.68
CA LEU A 88 -1.17 3.70 -4.96
C LEU A 88 -0.19 3.83 -6.13
N ASP A 89 -0.47 3.09 -7.21
CA ASP A 89 0.33 3.01 -8.43
C ASP A 89 1.80 2.59 -8.21
N GLN A 90 2.15 2.12 -7.02
CA GLN A 90 3.46 1.58 -6.71
C GLN A 90 3.49 0.07 -6.95
N LYS A 91 4.65 -0.42 -7.38
CA LYS A 91 4.90 -1.86 -7.46
C LYS A 91 4.89 -2.43 -6.05
N LEU A 92 4.22 -3.56 -5.85
CA LEU A 92 4.28 -4.26 -4.55
C LEU A 92 5.74 -4.54 -4.15
N THR A 93 6.61 -4.83 -5.12
CA THR A 93 8.04 -5.11 -4.89
C THR A 93 8.85 -3.89 -4.41
N ASN A 94 8.27 -2.69 -4.38
CA ASN A 94 8.94 -1.51 -3.80
C ASN A 94 8.98 -1.58 -2.26
N PHE A 95 8.05 -2.30 -1.64
CA PHE A 95 7.93 -2.38 -0.17
C PHE A 95 7.73 -3.79 0.38
N VAL A 96 7.37 -4.76 -0.46
CA VAL A 96 7.35 -6.19 -0.12
C VAL A 96 8.52 -6.88 -0.83
N PRO A 97 9.33 -7.70 -0.15
CA PRO A 97 10.39 -8.47 -0.79
C PRO A 97 9.87 -9.30 -1.98
N SER A 98 10.61 -9.31 -3.10
CA SER A 98 10.16 -9.94 -4.36
C SER A 98 9.82 -11.42 -4.21
N ALA A 99 10.61 -12.17 -3.44
CA ALA A 99 10.35 -13.59 -3.16
C ALA A 99 9.01 -13.81 -2.45
N ILE A 100 8.60 -12.88 -1.58
CA ILE A 100 7.31 -12.93 -0.88
C ILE A 100 6.18 -12.61 -1.85
N VAL A 101 6.35 -11.60 -2.71
CA VAL A 101 5.37 -11.29 -3.76
C VAL A 101 5.17 -12.49 -4.68
N ASP A 102 6.24 -13.09 -5.19
CA ASP A 102 6.15 -14.26 -6.07
C ASP A 102 5.42 -15.42 -5.39
N GLN A 103 5.75 -15.72 -4.12
CA GLN A 103 5.10 -16.79 -3.37
C GLN A 103 3.61 -16.52 -3.13
N LEU A 104 3.24 -15.30 -2.71
CA LEU A 104 1.83 -14.92 -2.51
C LEU A 104 1.00 -15.10 -3.78
N PHE A 105 1.52 -14.68 -4.93
CA PHE A 105 0.79 -14.79 -6.19
C PHE A 105 0.79 -16.22 -6.74
N LYS A 106 1.85 -17.01 -6.49
CA LYS A 106 1.85 -18.46 -6.77
C LYS A 106 0.71 -19.16 -6.04
N ASP A 107 0.51 -18.85 -4.77
CA ASP A 107 -0.53 -19.44 -3.91
C ASP A 107 -1.95 -19.03 -4.34
N LEU A 108 -2.09 -17.87 -5.02
CA LEU A 108 -3.33 -17.44 -5.68
C LEU A 108 -3.51 -18.00 -7.11
N GLY A 109 -2.65 -18.95 -7.51
CA GLY A 109 -2.72 -19.64 -8.80
C GLY A 109 -2.26 -18.80 -9.99
N PHE A 110 -1.40 -17.80 -9.78
CA PHE A 110 -0.73 -17.11 -10.88
C PHE A 110 0.54 -17.86 -11.29
N ILE A 111 0.92 -17.69 -12.56
CA ILE A 111 2.21 -18.18 -13.07
C ILE A 111 3.27 -17.17 -12.64
N VAL A 112 4.24 -17.63 -11.84
CA VAL A 112 5.40 -16.84 -11.39
C VAL A 112 6.72 -17.54 -11.79
N PRO A 113 7.81 -16.80 -12.05
CA PRO A 113 7.92 -15.34 -12.02
C PRO A 113 7.04 -14.68 -13.09
N PHE A 114 6.59 -13.45 -12.83
CA PHE A 114 5.72 -12.75 -13.78
C PHE A 114 6.43 -12.56 -15.13
N PRO A 115 5.68 -12.59 -16.25
CA PRO A 115 6.23 -12.26 -17.56
C PRO A 115 6.90 -10.87 -17.55
N PRO A 116 7.95 -10.65 -18.37
CA PRO A 116 8.60 -9.35 -18.48
C PRO A 116 7.59 -8.22 -18.72
N GLY A 117 7.73 -7.14 -17.96
CA GLY A 117 6.83 -5.99 -18.02
C GLY A 117 5.57 -6.12 -17.16
N VAL A 118 5.14 -7.32 -16.78
CA VAL A 118 3.98 -7.51 -15.91
C VAL A 118 4.41 -7.30 -14.46
N THR A 119 3.84 -6.30 -13.79
CA THR A 119 4.12 -6.04 -12.37
C THR A 119 2.84 -5.82 -11.57
N PRO A 120 2.68 -6.47 -10.41
CA PRO A 120 1.56 -6.20 -9.53
C PRO A 120 1.70 -4.81 -8.89
N ILE A 121 0.64 -4.03 -8.96
CA ILE A 121 0.54 -2.67 -8.39
C ILE A 121 -0.74 -2.54 -7.57
N ILE A 122 -0.71 -1.69 -6.54
CA ILE A 122 -1.95 -1.30 -5.85
C ILE A 122 -2.63 -0.24 -6.72
N THR A 123 -3.87 -0.49 -7.15
CA THR A 123 -4.65 0.46 -7.94
C THR A 123 -5.59 1.29 -7.09
N ASP A 124 -6.09 0.70 -6.00
CA ASP A 124 -7.09 1.33 -5.15
C ASP A 124 -6.86 1.00 -3.69
N ILE A 125 -7.24 1.95 -2.83
CA ILE A 125 -7.33 1.79 -1.38
C ILE A 125 -8.76 2.14 -1.00
N ASN A 126 -9.51 1.14 -0.53
CA ASN A 126 -10.94 1.27 -0.22
C ASN A 126 -11.17 1.82 1.19
N ASN A 127 -10.26 1.53 2.09
CA ASN A 127 -10.32 1.94 3.48
C ASN A 127 -8.90 2.02 4.01
N ALA A 128 -8.55 3.13 4.65
CA ALA A 128 -7.25 3.33 5.27
C ALA A 128 -7.48 3.79 6.71
N THR A 129 -6.86 3.10 7.65
CA THR A 129 -7.01 3.32 9.08
C THR A 129 -5.66 3.39 9.74
N CYS A 130 -5.63 4.17 10.82
CA CYS A 130 -4.46 4.39 11.62
C CYS A 130 -4.80 4.13 13.08
N THR A 131 -4.08 3.20 13.67
CA THR A 131 -4.24 2.82 15.07
C THR A 131 -3.05 3.31 15.85
N ALA A 132 -3.31 3.91 17.01
CA ALA A 132 -2.25 4.39 17.89
C ALA A 132 -1.35 3.22 18.32
N ASP A 133 -0.05 3.46 18.44
CA ASP A 133 0.88 2.51 19.05
C ASP A 133 0.63 2.48 20.57
N PRO A 134 0.12 1.37 21.13
CA PRO A 134 -0.10 1.26 22.57
C PRO A 134 1.20 1.18 23.37
N GLU A 135 2.31 0.76 22.76
CA GLU A 135 3.62 0.65 23.43
C GLU A 135 4.36 1.99 23.45
N ASN A 136 4.05 2.92 22.52
CA ASN A 136 4.67 4.24 22.43
C ASN A 136 3.64 5.38 22.22
N PRO A 137 2.82 5.72 23.22
CA PRO A 137 1.91 6.86 23.11
C PRO A 137 2.69 8.18 23.11
N ALA A 138 2.49 9.10 22.14
CA ALA A 138 3.03 10.46 22.29
C ALA A 138 2.15 11.35 23.17
N VAL A 139 2.82 12.36 23.69
CA VAL A 139 2.34 13.22 24.75
C VAL A 139 2.62 14.66 24.32
N ALA A 140 1.59 15.49 24.17
CA ALA A 140 1.75 16.93 24.09
C ALA A 140 1.23 17.57 25.38
N ALA A 141 2.05 18.41 26.00
CA ALA A 141 1.66 19.24 27.13
C ALA A 141 1.44 20.68 26.63
N ASP A 142 0.31 21.28 26.99
CA ASP A 142 0.08 22.71 26.77
C ASP A 142 0.83 23.57 27.82
N PRO A 143 0.94 24.91 27.65
CA PRO A 143 1.60 25.80 28.62
C PRO A 143 0.98 25.81 30.01
N ASN A 144 -0.23 25.25 30.17
CA ASN A 144 -0.95 25.16 31.43
C ASN A 144 -0.80 23.76 32.07
N GLY A 145 0.04 22.88 31.49
CA GLY A 145 0.33 21.55 32.02
C GLY A 145 -0.70 20.47 31.65
N ASN A 146 -1.61 20.76 30.72
CA ASN A 146 -2.64 19.82 30.30
C ASN A 146 -2.07 18.85 29.26
N VAL A 147 -2.14 17.55 29.56
CA VAL A 147 -1.57 16.47 28.74
C VAL A 147 -2.63 15.92 27.79
N THR A 148 -2.41 16.11 26.49
CA THR A 148 -3.20 15.44 25.44
C THR A 148 -2.41 14.25 24.90
N LEU A 149 -3.03 13.07 24.90
CA LEU A 149 -2.52 11.89 24.21
C LEU A 149 -2.58 12.15 22.70
N LEU A 150 -1.48 12.60 22.11
CA LEU A 150 -1.31 12.67 20.66
C LEU A 150 -0.47 11.45 20.31
N GLY A 151 -1.02 10.39 19.70
CA GLY A 151 -0.24 9.18 19.40
C GLY A 151 1.14 9.48 18.74
N SER A 152 2.14 8.66 19.08
CA SER A 152 3.62 8.73 18.93
C SER A 152 4.26 9.85 18.06
N GLY A 153 5.41 10.39 18.54
CA GLY A 153 6.46 11.17 17.83
C GLY A 153 6.06 12.32 16.88
N THR A 154 6.91 13.33 16.73
CA THR A 154 6.81 14.25 15.58
C THR A 154 7.84 13.87 14.52
N CYS A 155 7.40 13.58 13.31
CA CYS A 155 8.24 13.42 12.12
C CYS A 155 8.38 14.79 11.43
N SER A 156 9.61 15.22 11.18
CA SER A 156 9.91 16.44 10.44
C SER A 156 10.37 16.09 9.03
N VAL A 157 9.61 16.52 8.02
CA VAL A 157 9.97 16.33 6.59
C VAL A 157 10.84 17.52 6.15
N PRO A 158 12.13 17.35 5.78
CA PRO A 158 12.96 18.45 5.28
C PRO A 158 12.55 18.85 3.85
N ALA A 159 12.50 20.15 3.56
CA ALA A 159 12.40 20.64 2.18
C ALA A 159 13.74 20.33 1.45
N PRO A 160 13.71 19.70 0.25
CA PRO A 160 12.93 20.18 -0.89
C PRO A 160 11.80 19.25 -1.39
N ASP A 161 11.48 18.15 -0.69
CA ASP A 161 10.46 17.18 -1.16
C ASP A 161 9.01 17.53 -0.76
N ALA A 162 8.75 18.81 -0.49
CA ALA A 162 7.58 19.24 0.27
C ALA A 162 6.36 19.48 -0.63
N THR A 163 5.49 18.47 -0.72
CA THR A 163 4.05 18.77 -0.88
C THR A 163 3.50 19.37 0.42
N PHE A 164 4.10 19.08 1.58
CA PHE A 164 3.74 19.63 2.90
C PHE A 164 4.95 19.70 3.86
N PRO A 165 5.52 20.88 4.15
CA PRO A 165 6.55 21.03 5.18
C PRO A 165 5.93 21.13 6.57
N GLY A 166 6.48 20.44 7.58
CA GLY A 166 5.97 20.52 8.97
C GLY A 166 6.37 19.37 9.89
N SER A 167 5.89 19.44 11.14
CA SER A 167 5.96 18.37 12.14
C SER A 167 4.66 17.57 12.14
N HIS A 168 4.75 16.24 11.97
CA HIS A 168 3.59 15.34 11.82
C HIS A 168 3.59 14.24 12.88
N PRO A 169 2.42 13.87 13.45
CA PRO A 169 2.34 12.77 14.41
C PRO A 169 2.72 11.42 13.75
N ILE A 170 3.66 10.68 14.35
CA ILE A 170 4.11 9.31 13.98
C ILE A 170 3.32 8.28 14.78
N ALA A 171 1.99 8.25 14.68
CA ALA A 171 1.20 7.74 15.80
C ALA A 171 0.98 6.22 15.91
N GLY A 172 1.36 5.40 14.92
CA GLY A 172 1.21 3.94 15.06
C GLY A 172 1.01 3.17 13.76
N VAL A 173 0.27 2.06 13.82
CA VAL A 173 0.17 1.07 12.73
C VAL A 173 -0.84 1.52 11.69
N SER A 174 -0.44 1.47 10.42
CA SER A 174 -1.32 1.75 9.27
C SER A 174 -1.91 0.44 8.75
N SER A 175 -3.23 0.39 8.61
CA SER A 175 -3.96 -0.74 8.01
C SER A 175 -4.84 -0.24 6.88
N MET A 176 -4.77 -0.89 5.73
CA MET A 176 -5.50 -0.49 4.54
C MET A 176 -6.06 -1.70 3.77
N ASP A 177 -7.28 -1.54 3.27
CA ASP A 177 -7.91 -2.47 2.34
C ASP A 177 -7.59 -2.02 0.91
N ILE A 178 -6.97 -2.90 0.14
CA ILE A 178 -6.37 -2.57 -1.15
C ILE A 178 -6.96 -3.42 -2.28
N VAL A 179 -6.87 -2.89 -3.49
CA VAL A 179 -7.04 -3.64 -4.73
C VAL A 179 -5.72 -3.66 -5.47
N VAL A 180 -5.29 -4.86 -5.85
CA VAL A 180 -4.06 -5.10 -6.61
C VAL A 180 -4.42 -5.57 -8.01
N GLN A 181 -3.83 -4.93 -9.01
CA GLN A 181 -3.96 -5.29 -10.42
C GLN A 181 -2.57 -5.32 -11.08
N PHE A 182 -2.50 -5.79 -12.32
CA PHE A 182 -1.23 -5.92 -13.02
C PHE A 182 -1.05 -4.78 -14.02
N ARG A 183 0.06 -4.07 -13.92
CA ARG A 183 0.49 -3.15 -14.95
C ARG A 183 1.29 -3.89 -16.02
N VAL A 184 1.01 -3.61 -17.28
CA VAL A 184 1.73 -4.16 -18.44
C VAL A 184 2.17 -3.01 -19.34
N PRO A 185 3.46 -2.96 -19.74
CA PRO A 185 3.94 -2.01 -20.75
C PRO A 185 3.31 -2.32 -22.10
N GLN A 186 3.04 -1.27 -22.86
CA GLN A 186 2.64 -1.39 -24.26
C GLN A 186 3.84 -1.66 -25.17
#